data_AF-A0A915M3C2-F1
#
_entry.id   AF-A0A915M3C2-F1
#
_cell.length_a   1.000
_cell.length_b   1.000
_cell.length_c   1.000
_cell.angle_alpha   90.00
_cell.angle_beta   90.00
_cell.angle_gamma   90.00
#
_symmetry.space_group_name_H-M   'P 1'
#
loop_
_entity.id
_entity.type
_entity.pdbx_description
1 polymer ?
#
loop_
_entity_poly.entity_id
_entity_poly.type
_entity_poly.pdbx_seq_one_letter_code
_entity_poly.pdbx_strand_id
1 'polypeptide(L)'
;PSQQRQQIAEIEKQTKEQSQLTATTTKSVNKHGDEIISATTSNYETQTFSSRTEWRVRAISSTNLHLRTQHIYVNSDDVKDTGYTYILPKNILKKFITISDLRTQIAGYIYGISPPDNPHVKEIRCIILPPQWGTHQVVHLPNQLPQHEFLKDLEPLGWMHTQPNELPQLSPQDVTMHSKIIHQNQWDGERSVIVTCSFTPGSVSLTAYRLTPSGYEWGRNNTDKGNNPKGYLPSHYEKVQMLLSDRFL
;
A
#
# COMPACT_ATOMS: atom_id res chain seq x y z
N PRO A 1 36.88 30.94 35.59
CA PRO A 1 37.09 30.02 34.45
C PRO A 1 36.11 28.85 34.54
N SER A 2 35.00 28.93 33.80
CA SER A 2 33.74 28.20 34.06
C SER A 2 33.76 26.73 33.61
N GLN A 3 33.13 25.86 34.41
CA GLN A 3 32.95 24.41 34.15
C GLN A 3 32.29 24.11 32.78
N GLN A 4 31.48 25.03 32.24
CA GLN A 4 30.92 24.93 30.89
C GLN A 4 31.98 24.85 29.78
N ARG A 5 33.13 25.54 29.91
CA ARG A 5 34.21 25.45 28.91
C ARG A 5 34.92 24.09 28.93
N GLN A 6 34.97 23.42 30.08
CA GLN A 6 35.54 22.08 30.18
C GLN A 6 34.62 21.02 29.57
N GLN A 7 33.30 21.13 29.77
CA GLN A 7 32.33 20.24 29.13
C GLN A 7 32.31 20.39 27.59
N ILE A 8 32.42 21.61 27.07
CA ILE A 8 32.48 21.84 25.62
C ILE A 8 33.78 21.26 25.03
N ALA A 9 34.91 21.37 25.74
CA ALA A 9 36.17 20.78 25.31
C ALA A 9 36.15 19.24 25.34
N GLU A 10 35.43 18.63 26.29
CA GLU A 10 35.21 17.17 26.32
C GLU A 10 34.29 16.69 25.18
N ILE A 11 33.23 17.44 24.87
CA ILE A 11 32.32 17.14 23.74
C ILE A 11 33.05 17.28 22.40
N GLU A 12 33.89 18.30 22.23
CA GLU A 12 34.75 18.44 21.04
C GLU A 12 35.79 17.31 20.94
N LYS A 13 36.32 16.84 22.07
CA LYS A 13 37.25 15.68 22.12
C LYS A 13 36.55 14.38 21.71
N GLN A 14 35.34 14.13 22.22
CA GLN A 14 34.53 12.97 21.84
C GLN A 14 34.10 13.01 20.36
N THR A 15 33.79 14.20 19.82
CA THR A 15 33.44 14.36 18.40
C THR A 15 34.65 14.14 17.48
N LYS A 16 35.86 14.51 17.92
CA LYS A 16 37.13 14.21 17.22
C LYS A 16 37.53 12.74 17.30
N GLU A 17 37.21 12.04 18.39
CA GLU A 17 37.48 10.60 18.52
C GLU A 17 36.50 9.75 17.70
N GLN A 18 35.24 10.18 17.51
CA GLN A 18 34.30 9.52 16.60
C GLN A 18 34.58 9.73 15.11
N SER A 19 35.50 10.64 14.76
CA SER A 19 35.96 10.88 13.38
C SER A 19 37.33 10.24 13.10
N GLN A 20 37.74 9.24 13.88
CA GLN A 20 38.81 8.34 13.48
C GLN A 20 38.30 7.38 12.39
N LEU A 21 38.58 7.74 11.14
CA LEU A 21 38.51 6.84 9.98
C LEU A 21 39.25 5.54 10.30
N THR A 22 38.51 4.46 10.58
CA THR A 22 39.10 3.15 10.84
C THR A 22 39.60 2.59 9.50
N ALA A 23 40.87 2.82 9.19
CA ALA A 23 41.49 2.31 7.96
C ALA A 23 41.52 0.78 8.01
N THR A 24 40.82 0.12 7.08
CA THR A 24 40.84 -1.34 7.00
C THR A 24 42.06 -1.75 6.17
N THR A 25 42.98 -2.50 6.77
CA THR A 25 44.18 -3.01 6.08
C THR A 25 43.90 -4.40 5.51
N THR A 26 44.00 -4.56 4.20
CA THR A 26 43.91 -5.87 3.53
C THR A 26 45.31 -6.34 3.13
N LYS A 27 45.69 -7.53 3.58
CA LYS A 27 46.92 -8.21 3.14
C LYS A 27 46.59 -9.17 2.00
N SER A 28 47.30 -9.05 0.89
CA SER A 28 47.23 -9.97 -0.25
C SER A 28 48.63 -10.36 -0.70
N VAL A 29 48.80 -11.50 -1.35
CA VAL A 29 50.12 -11.99 -1.80
C VAL A 29 50.10 -12.11 -3.31
N ASN A 30 51.13 -11.58 -3.98
CA ASN A 30 51.24 -11.69 -5.43
C ASN A 30 51.73 -13.09 -5.86
N LYS A 31 51.70 -13.39 -7.17
CA LYS A 31 52.16 -14.66 -7.73
C LYS A 31 53.65 -14.98 -7.51
N HIS A 32 54.43 -14.02 -7.00
CA HIS A 32 55.85 -14.14 -6.68
C HIS A 32 56.13 -14.23 -5.17
N GLY A 33 55.09 -14.21 -4.33
CA GLY A 33 55.22 -14.34 -2.87
C GLY A 33 55.40 -13.02 -2.11
N ASP A 34 55.35 -11.88 -2.78
CA ASP A 34 55.48 -10.58 -2.10
C ASP A 34 54.17 -10.19 -1.41
N GLU A 35 54.28 -9.75 -0.14
CA GLU A 35 53.15 -9.20 0.61
C GLU A 35 52.78 -7.81 0.10
N ILE A 36 51.56 -7.68 -0.44
CA ILE A 36 50.94 -6.40 -0.78
C ILE A 36 49.99 -6.03 0.37
N ILE A 37 50.31 -4.91 1.04
CA ILE A 37 49.51 -4.35 2.13
C ILE A 37 48.77 -3.12 1.59
N SER A 38 47.46 -3.21 1.42
CA SER A 38 46.62 -2.08 1.00
C SER A 38 45.82 -1.55 2.18
N ALA A 39 45.98 -0.27 2.51
CA ALA A 39 45.24 0.41 3.57
C ALA A 39 44.15 1.29 2.96
N THR A 40 42.88 0.92 3.14
CA THR A 40 41.75 1.68 2.61
C THR A 40 41.13 2.52 3.72
N THR A 41 41.14 3.84 3.55
CA THR A 41 40.62 4.83 4.51
C THR A 41 39.19 5.30 4.19
N SER A 42 38.61 4.89 3.05
CA SER A 42 37.29 5.33 2.61
C SER A 42 36.18 4.38 3.08
N ASN A 43 35.23 4.89 3.86
CA ASN A 43 34.02 4.18 4.31
C ASN A 43 33.07 3.78 3.16
N TYR A 44 33.33 4.22 1.92
CA TYR A 44 32.44 4.00 0.79
C TYR A 44 32.39 2.54 0.35
N GLU A 45 33.51 1.81 0.42
CA GLU A 45 33.62 0.43 -0.09
C GLU A 45 33.30 -0.63 0.97
N THR A 46 33.24 -0.26 2.25
CA THR A 46 32.80 -1.12 3.37
C THR A 46 31.29 -1.10 3.58
N GLN A 47 30.54 -0.23 2.90
CA GLN A 47 29.08 -0.32 2.89
C GLN A 47 28.67 -1.51 2.03
N THR A 48 28.60 -2.69 2.66
CA THR A 48 27.86 -3.81 2.09
C THR A 48 26.46 -3.31 1.78
N PHE A 49 26.10 -3.26 0.50
CA PHE A 49 24.76 -2.93 0.05
C PHE A 49 23.80 -4.00 0.55
N SER A 50 23.26 -3.79 1.76
CA SER A 50 22.09 -4.51 2.24
C SER A 50 20.89 -3.85 1.58
N SER A 51 20.17 -4.59 0.73
CA SER A 51 18.85 -4.15 0.31
C SER A 51 18.00 -4.04 1.58
N ARG A 52 17.64 -2.81 1.98
CA ARG A 52 16.83 -2.53 3.19
C ARG A 52 15.46 -3.23 3.20
N THR A 53 15.08 -3.87 2.10
CA THR A 53 13.93 -4.75 1.96
C THR A 53 14.39 -6.21 1.94
N GLU A 54 14.44 -6.82 3.11
CA GLU A 54 14.62 -8.27 3.31
C GLU A 54 13.46 -9.06 2.68
N TRP A 55 13.52 -9.26 1.37
CA TRP A 55 12.50 -9.99 0.60
C TRP A 55 12.34 -11.43 1.10
N ARG A 56 13.39 -12.03 1.64
CA ARG A 56 13.36 -13.39 2.21
C ARG A 56 12.44 -13.47 3.42
N VAL A 57 12.61 -12.56 4.39
CA VAL A 57 11.76 -12.49 5.58
C VAL A 57 10.30 -12.28 5.17
N ARG A 58 10.06 -11.39 4.19
CA ARG A 58 8.72 -11.14 3.67
C ARG A 58 8.11 -12.35 2.94
N ALA A 59 8.90 -13.06 2.15
CA ALA A 59 8.46 -14.26 1.46
C ALA A 59 8.05 -15.36 2.45
N ILE A 60 8.85 -15.56 3.51
CA ILE A 60 8.52 -16.50 4.60
C ILE A 60 7.25 -16.06 5.31
N SER A 61 7.11 -14.78 5.67
CA SER A 61 5.91 -14.30 6.35
C SER A 61 4.65 -14.40 5.48
N SER A 62 4.78 -14.25 4.16
CA SER A 62 3.66 -14.31 3.22
C SER A 62 3.07 -15.72 3.11
N THR A 63 3.82 -16.78 3.43
CA THR A 63 3.26 -18.16 3.47
C THR A 63 2.15 -18.30 4.51
N ASN A 64 2.13 -17.43 5.53
CA ASN A 64 1.17 -17.44 6.62
C ASN A 64 -0.05 -16.53 6.38
N LEU A 65 -0.15 -15.86 5.23
CA LEU A 65 -1.29 -14.97 4.91
C LEU A 65 -2.64 -15.71 4.94
N HIS A 66 -2.65 -16.99 4.58
CA HIS A 66 -3.84 -17.83 4.62
C HIS A 66 -4.46 -17.93 6.02
N LEU A 67 -3.66 -17.86 7.10
CA LEU A 67 -4.16 -17.90 8.47
C LEU A 67 -5.05 -16.69 8.78
N ARG A 68 -4.71 -15.52 8.24
CA ARG A 68 -5.48 -14.28 8.43
C ARG A 68 -6.87 -14.35 7.79
N THR A 69 -7.05 -15.23 6.79
CA THR A 69 -8.34 -15.41 6.12
C THR A 69 -9.41 -16.05 7.00
N GLN A 70 -9.04 -16.58 8.18
CA GLN A 70 -9.95 -17.11 9.18
C GLN A 70 -10.64 -15.99 9.98
N HIS A 71 -9.98 -14.83 10.10
CA HIS A 71 -10.45 -13.69 10.88
C HIS A 71 -10.50 -12.45 9.98
N ILE A 72 -11.65 -12.24 9.35
CA ILE A 72 -11.92 -11.10 8.48
C ILE A 72 -13.03 -10.26 9.10
N TYR A 73 -12.73 -8.99 9.33
CA TYR A 73 -13.68 -7.99 9.84
C TYR A 73 -14.04 -7.01 8.75
N VAL A 74 -15.28 -6.52 8.77
CA VAL A 74 -15.75 -5.45 7.89
C VAL A 74 -16.15 -4.27 8.75
N ASN A 75 -15.48 -3.13 8.56
CA ASN A 75 -15.83 -1.90 9.24
C ASN A 75 -17.18 -1.40 8.72
N SER A 76 -18.15 -1.30 9.63
CA SER A 76 -19.51 -0.84 9.34
C SER A 76 -19.84 0.45 10.10
N ASP A 77 -18.85 1.08 10.74
CA ASP A 77 -19.04 2.28 11.55
C ASP A 77 -19.23 3.50 10.65
N ASP A 78 -20.19 4.37 10.99
CA ASP A 78 -20.50 5.61 10.27
C ASP A 78 -20.88 5.41 8.79
N VAL A 79 -21.36 4.22 8.43
CA VAL A 79 -21.90 3.96 7.10
C VAL A 79 -23.27 4.61 6.97
N LYS A 80 -23.47 5.39 5.90
CA LYS A 80 -24.78 5.96 5.59
C LYS A 80 -25.69 4.88 5.00
N ASP A 81 -26.96 4.88 5.40
CA ASP A 81 -28.01 4.03 4.81
C ASP A 81 -28.38 4.41 3.37
N THR A 82 -27.77 5.46 2.81
CA THR A 82 -28.02 5.96 1.47
C THR A 82 -26.87 5.59 0.54
N GLY A 83 -27.17 4.88 -0.55
CA GLY A 83 -26.20 4.53 -1.59
C GLY A 83 -26.34 3.08 -2.01
N TYR A 84 -25.29 2.55 -2.65
CA TYR A 84 -25.21 1.15 -3.02
C TYR A 84 -24.62 0.30 -1.89
N THR A 85 -25.09 -0.93 -1.78
CA THR A 85 -24.47 -1.96 -0.92
C THR A 85 -23.64 -2.91 -1.76
N TYR A 86 -22.36 -3.07 -1.41
CA TYR A 86 -21.43 -3.91 -2.16
C TYR A 86 -21.30 -5.28 -1.50
N ILE A 87 -21.42 -6.36 -2.28
CA ILE A 87 -21.28 -7.73 -1.79
C ILE A 87 -20.02 -8.34 -2.39
N LEU A 88 -19.03 -8.62 -1.54
CA LEU A 88 -17.77 -9.22 -1.92
C LEU A 88 -17.77 -10.73 -1.60
N PRO A 89 -17.56 -11.61 -2.60
CA PRO A 89 -17.55 -13.04 -2.36
C PRO A 89 -16.25 -13.46 -1.66
N LYS A 90 -16.38 -14.30 -0.62
CA LYS A 90 -15.25 -14.63 0.27
C LYS A 90 -14.15 -15.40 -0.44
N ASN A 91 -14.45 -16.26 -1.40
CA ASN A 91 -13.46 -17.03 -2.16
C ASN A 91 -12.43 -16.11 -2.86
N ILE A 92 -12.89 -15.08 -3.57
CA ILE A 92 -11.99 -14.16 -4.29
C ILE A 92 -11.20 -13.30 -3.30
N LEU A 93 -11.86 -12.82 -2.24
CA LEU A 93 -11.18 -12.08 -1.17
C LEU A 93 -10.06 -12.90 -0.51
N LYS A 94 -10.33 -14.16 -0.14
CA LYS A 94 -9.33 -15.05 0.46
C LYS A 94 -8.15 -15.27 -0.48
N LYS A 95 -8.42 -15.45 -1.78
CA LYS A 95 -7.38 -15.56 -2.79
C LYS A 95 -6.56 -14.27 -2.89
N PHE A 96 -7.21 -13.11 -2.95
CA PHE A 96 -6.58 -11.79 -3.01
C PHE A 96 -5.65 -11.54 -1.81
N ILE A 97 -6.09 -11.88 -0.60
CA ILE A 97 -5.26 -11.84 0.62
C ILE A 97 -4.06 -12.78 0.48
N THR A 98 -4.27 -14.02 0.01
CA THR A 98 -3.23 -15.05 -0.03
C THR A 98 -2.10 -14.75 -1.04
N ILE A 99 -2.40 -14.04 -2.13
CA ILE A 99 -1.40 -13.66 -3.15
C ILE A 99 -0.68 -12.34 -2.85
N SER A 100 -1.03 -11.68 -1.75
CA SER A 100 -0.49 -10.36 -1.39
C SER A 100 0.84 -10.45 -0.64
N ASP A 101 1.30 -9.30 -0.14
CA ASP A 101 2.45 -9.18 0.74
C ASP A 101 2.14 -8.24 1.91
N LEU A 102 2.77 -8.47 3.07
CA LEU A 102 2.50 -7.73 4.30
C LEU A 102 3.02 -6.28 4.30
N ARG A 103 3.88 -5.91 3.35
CA ARG A 103 4.52 -4.59 3.28
C ARG A 103 4.28 -3.88 1.96
N THR A 104 4.27 -4.60 0.84
CA THR A 104 3.99 -4.03 -0.48
C THR A 104 2.50 -4.17 -0.76
N GLN A 105 1.86 -3.04 -1.05
CA GLN A 105 0.47 -3.04 -1.49
C GLN A 105 0.33 -3.71 -2.86
N ILE A 106 -0.72 -4.51 -3.00
CA ILE A 106 -1.24 -4.96 -4.30
C ILE A 106 -2.66 -4.45 -4.44
N ALA A 107 -3.14 -4.30 -5.67
CA ALA A 107 -4.47 -3.85 -6.01
C ALA A 107 -5.12 -4.68 -7.10
N GLY A 108 -6.45 -4.66 -7.13
CA GLY A 108 -7.24 -5.28 -8.17
C GLY A 108 -8.44 -4.42 -8.52
N TYR A 109 -8.75 -4.34 -9.80
CA TYR A 109 -9.98 -3.69 -10.27
C TYR A 109 -11.18 -4.58 -10.01
N ILE A 110 -12.25 -3.99 -9.49
CA ILE A 110 -13.47 -4.69 -9.12
C ILE A 110 -14.50 -4.51 -10.25
N TYR A 111 -15.06 -5.62 -10.70
CA TYR A 111 -16.17 -5.64 -11.65
C TYR A 111 -17.32 -6.46 -11.08
N GLY A 112 -18.54 -6.04 -11.40
CA GLY A 112 -19.73 -6.70 -10.88
C GLY A 112 -21.00 -6.31 -11.61
N ILE A 113 -22.12 -6.69 -11.03
CA ILE A 113 -23.45 -6.42 -11.58
C ILE A 113 -24.45 -6.30 -10.43
N SER A 114 -25.53 -5.54 -10.64
CA SER A 114 -26.68 -5.59 -9.75
C SER A 114 -27.52 -6.85 -10.00
N PRO A 115 -28.01 -7.52 -8.95
CA PRO A 115 -28.94 -8.61 -9.14
C PRO A 115 -30.26 -8.08 -9.74
N PRO A 116 -30.99 -8.88 -10.55
CA PRO A 116 -32.16 -8.40 -11.31
C PRO A 116 -33.30 -7.86 -10.45
N ASP A 117 -33.39 -8.33 -9.21
CA ASP A 117 -34.41 -7.99 -8.22
C ASP A 117 -34.05 -6.76 -7.38
N ASN A 118 -32.77 -6.37 -7.30
CA ASN A 118 -32.34 -5.27 -6.45
C ASN A 118 -31.21 -4.41 -7.07
N PRO A 119 -31.55 -3.27 -7.71
CA PRO A 119 -30.56 -2.39 -8.35
C PRO A 119 -29.65 -1.64 -7.36
N HIS A 120 -30.03 -1.55 -6.08
CA HIS A 120 -29.23 -0.90 -5.04
C HIS A 120 -28.12 -1.78 -4.47
N VAL A 121 -28.10 -3.07 -4.84
CA VAL A 121 -27.03 -4.00 -4.48
C VAL A 121 -26.07 -4.13 -5.66
N LYS A 122 -24.77 -4.20 -5.36
CA LYS A 122 -23.69 -4.45 -6.32
C LYS A 122 -22.95 -5.72 -5.91
N GLU A 123 -23.17 -6.79 -6.65
CA GLU A 123 -22.46 -8.05 -6.42
C GLU A 123 -21.15 -8.05 -7.19
N ILE A 124 -20.04 -8.13 -6.47
CA ILE A 124 -18.70 -8.18 -7.06
C ILE A 124 -18.49 -9.58 -7.64
N ARG A 125 -18.32 -9.67 -8.96
CA ARG A 125 -18.18 -10.94 -9.68
C ARG A 125 -16.75 -11.25 -10.10
N CYS A 126 -15.91 -10.22 -10.21
CA CYS A 126 -14.55 -10.39 -10.68
C CYS A 126 -13.61 -9.37 -10.04
N ILE A 127 -12.38 -9.82 -9.75
CA ILE A 127 -11.26 -8.96 -9.40
C ILE A 127 -10.14 -9.20 -10.43
N ILE A 128 -9.75 -8.13 -11.11
CA ILE A 128 -8.74 -8.17 -12.16
C ILE A 128 -7.42 -7.63 -11.64
N LEU A 129 -6.35 -8.39 -11.82
CA LEU A 129 -4.99 -8.02 -11.43
C LEU A 129 -4.20 -7.59 -12.66
N PRO A 130 -4.14 -6.29 -12.98
CA PRO A 130 -3.26 -5.81 -14.04
C PRO A 130 -1.78 -5.89 -13.58
N PRO A 131 -0.82 -5.81 -14.53
CA PRO A 131 0.59 -5.66 -14.20
C PRO A 131 0.82 -4.44 -13.30
N GLN A 132 1.45 -4.63 -12.14
CA GLN A 132 1.52 -3.59 -11.12
C GLN A 132 2.76 -3.76 -10.23
N TRP A 133 3.09 -2.69 -9.52
CA TRP A 133 4.06 -2.72 -8.43
C TRP A 133 3.60 -1.78 -7.32
N GLY A 134 4.00 -2.04 -6.08
CA GLY A 134 3.58 -1.24 -4.95
C GLY A 134 4.70 -0.91 -3.98
N THR A 135 4.43 0.09 -3.18
CA THR A 135 5.20 0.45 -1.99
C THR A 135 4.38 0.09 -0.74
N HIS A 136 4.78 0.58 0.42
CA HIS A 136 4.00 0.43 1.65
C HIS A 136 2.85 1.43 1.77
N GLN A 137 2.82 2.47 0.92
CA GLN A 137 1.83 3.55 0.97
C GLN A 137 0.94 3.62 -0.27
N VAL A 138 1.42 3.17 -1.43
CA VAL A 138 0.72 3.32 -2.70
C VAL A 138 1.02 2.17 -3.65
N VAL A 139 0.07 1.87 -4.53
CA VAL A 139 0.23 0.96 -5.68
C VAL A 139 0.29 1.75 -7.00
N HIS A 140 1.05 1.23 -7.95
CA HIS A 140 1.15 1.78 -9.30
C HIS A 140 0.51 0.80 -10.29
N LEU A 141 -0.60 1.26 -10.91
CA LEU A 141 -1.34 0.53 -11.92
C LEU A 141 -1.11 1.15 -13.31
N PRO A 142 -1.27 0.38 -14.40
CA PRO A 142 -1.26 0.93 -15.75
C PRO A 142 -2.49 1.82 -15.96
N ASN A 143 -2.35 2.82 -16.84
CA ASN A 143 -3.48 3.70 -17.18
C ASN A 143 -4.56 2.97 -17.99
N GLN A 144 -4.19 1.93 -18.74
CA GLN A 144 -5.12 1.18 -19.56
C GLN A 144 -5.92 0.20 -18.69
N LEU A 145 -7.24 0.32 -18.73
CA LEU A 145 -8.11 -0.63 -18.07
C LEU A 145 -8.11 -2.00 -18.76
N PRO A 146 -8.40 -3.06 -17.99
CA PRO A 146 -8.56 -4.40 -18.55
C PRO A 146 -9.69 -4.43 -19.58
N GLN A 147 -9.41 -5.04 -20.73
CA GLN A 147 -10.41 -5.34 -21.75
C GLN A 147 -10.41 -6.85 -21.97
N HIS A 148 -11.56 -7.47 -21.77
CA HIS A 148 -11.72 -8.90 -21.95
C HIS A 148 -13.19 -9.23 -22.25
N GLU A 149 -13.44 -10.30 -22.99
CA GLU A 149 -14.79 -10.72 -23.39
C GLU A 149 -15.72 -10.93 -22.18
N PHE A 150 -15.22 -11.58 -21.13
CA PHE A 150 -15.97 -11.82 -19.89
C PHE A 150 -16.31 -10.57 -19.06
N LEU A 151 -15.83 -9.38 -19.46
CA LEU A 151 -16.16 -8.13 -18.76
C LEU A 151 -17.31 -7.36 -19.43
N LYS A 152 -17.76 -7.79 -20.61
CA LYS A 152 -18.78 -7.05 -21.39
C LYS A 152 -20.10 -6.88 -20.65
N ASP A 153 -20.48 -7.89 -19.86
CA ASP A 153 -21.74 -7.90 -19.11
C ASP A 153 -21.58 -7.37 -17.68
N LEU A 154 -20.38 -6.89 -17.31
CA LEU A 154 -20.06 -6.38 -15.98
C LEU A 154 -19.78 -4.88 -16.02
N GLU A 155 -20.16 -4.17 -14.97
CA GLU A 155 -19.80 -2.76 -14.77
C GLU A 155 -18.58 -2.65 -13.84
N PRO A 156 -17.70 -1.65 -14.06
CA PRO A 156 -16.62 -1.35 -13.12
C PRO A 156 -17.21 -0.80 -11.82
N LEU A 157 -16.80 -1.38 -10.69
CA LEU A 157 -17.24 -0.97 -9.35
C LEU A 157 -16.10 -0.33 -8.54
N GLY A 158 -14.98 -0.01 -9.18
CA GLY A 158 -13.83 0.59 -8.53
C GLY A 158 -12.65 -0.38 -8.39
N TRP A 159 -11.95 -0.31 -7.26
CA TRP A 159 -10.76 -1.11 -7.00
C TRP A 159 -10.58 -1.41 -5.53
N MET A 160 -9.82 -2.46 -5.23
CA MET A 160 -9.37 -2.77 -3.89
C MET A 160 -7.87 -2.85 -3.81
N HIS A 161 -7.31 -2.61 -2.63
CA HIS A 161 -5.89 -2.81 -2.38
C HIS A 161 -5.61 -3.27 -0.95
N THR A 162 -4.49 -3.97 -0.78
CA THR A 162 -3.97 -4.28 0.55
C THR A 162 -3.30 -3.05 1.15
N GLN A 163 -3.38 -2.90 2.47
CA GLN A 163 -2.62 -1.91 3.22
C GLN A 163 -1.89 -2.54 4.42
N PRO A 164 -0.59 -2.25 4.63
CA PRO A 164 0.19 -2.85 5.71
C PRO A 164 -0.34 -2.54 7.10
N ASN A 165 -0.92 -1.35 7.28
CA ASN A 165 -1.48 -0.89 8.53
C ASN A 165 -2.93 -0.45 8.30
N GLU A 166 -3.76 -0.63 9.31
CA GLU A 166 -5.10 -0.04 9.33
C GLU A 166 -5.00 1.47 9.58
N LEU A 167 -5.65 2.25 8.72
CA LEU A 167 -5.73 3.69 8.82
C LEU A 167 -7.14 4.08 9.28
N PRO A 168 -7.29 5.08 10.16
CA PRO A 168 -8.62 5.56 10.57
C PRO A 168 -9.35 6.32 9.46
N GLN A 169 -8.63 6.67 8.39
CA GLN A 169 -9.12 7.43 7.24
C GLN A 169 -8.60 6.86 5.93
N LEU A 170 -9.31 7.12 4.84
CA LEU A 170 -8.83 6.86 3.49
C LEU A 170 -7.57 7.70 3.22
N SER A 171 -6.55 7.13 2.57
CA SER A 171 -5.31 7.88 2.36
C SER A 171 -5.49 8.98 1.29
N PRO A 172 -4.78 10.12 1.38
CA PRO A 172 -4.78 11.13 0.34
C PRO A 172 -4.33 10.58 -1.03
N GLN A 173 -3.43 9.58 -1.00
CA GLN A 173 -2.96 8.88 -2.20
C GLN A 173 -4.11 8.11 -2.87
N ASP A 174 -4.95 7.42 -2.11
CA ASP A 174 -6.10 6.68 -2.64
C ASP A 174 -7.15 7.62 -3.22
N VAL A 175 -7.45 8.74 -2.54
CA VAL A 175 -8.36 9.77 -3.06
C VAL A 175 -7.84 10.32 -4.40
N THR A 176 -6.55 10.65 -4.46
CA THR A 176 -5.90 11.17 -5.66
C THR A 176 -5.93 10.14 -6.80
N MET A 177 -5.57 8.89 -6.50
CA MET A 177 -5.52 7.81 -7.47
C MET A 177 -6.90 7.48 -8.01
N HIS A 178 -7.90 7.32 -7.15
CA HIS A 178 -9.25 6.99 -7.56
C HIS A 178 -9.88 8.12 -8.40
N SER A 179 -9.67 9.37 -8.02
CA SER A 179 -10.14 10.53 -8.80
C SER A 179 -9.53 10.54 -10.22
N LYS A 180 -8.24 10.23 -10.33
CA LYS A 180 -7.55 10.15 -11.63
C LYS A 180 -8.05 8.97 -12.47
N ILE A 181 -8.30 7.81 -11.85
CA ILE A 181 -8.87 6.64 -12.54
C ILE A 181 -10.28 6.95 -13.06
N ILE A 182 -11.14 7.52 -12.21
CA ILE A 182 -12.50 7.95 -12.59
C ILE A 182 -12.42 8.91 -13.78
N HIS A 183 -11.58 9.94 -13.69
CA HIS A 183 -11.46 10.95 -14.74
C HIS A 183 -10.99 10.36 -16.07
N GLN A 184 -9.93 9.53 -16.05
CA GLN A 184 -9.33 8.96 -17.25
C GLN A 184 -10.24 7.95 -17.94
N ASN A 185 -11.02 7.19 -17.18
CA ASN A 185 -11.80 6.07 -17.68
C ASN A 185 -13.31 6.31 -17.68
N GLN A 186 -13.74 7.53 -17.34
CA GLN A 186 -15.14 7.95 -17.31
C GLN A 186 -16.02 7.01 -16.45
N TRP A 187 -15.49 6.55 -15.33
CA TRP A 187 -16.27 5.73 -14.39
C TRP A 187 -17.34 6.56 -13.68
N ASP A 188 -18.43 5.89 -13.28
CA ASP A 188 -19.44 6.51 -12.44
C ASP A 188 -18.92 6.62 -11.00
N GLY A 189 -18.68 7.87 -10.55
CA GLY A 189 -18.19 8.15 -9.19
C GLY A 189 -19.15 7.75 -8.08
N GLU A 190 -20.46 7.64 -8.36
CA GLU A 190 -21.45 7.22 -7.37
C GLU A 190 -21.44 5.70 -7.14
N ARG A 191 -21.00 4.92 -8.14
CA ARG A 191 -20.92 3.44 -8.13
C ARG A 191 -19.52 2.90 -7.88
N SER A 192 -18.50 3.71 -8.07
CA SER A 192 -17.11 3.29 -7.95
C SER A 192 -16.63 3.44 -6.51
N VAL A 193 -16.01 2.40 -5.96
CA VAL A 193 -15.51 2.38 -4.59
C VAL A 193 -14.01 2.09 -4.51
N ILE A 194 -13.44 2.42 -3.36
CA ILE A 194 -12.10 2.02 -2.94
C ILE A 194 -12.28 1.10 -1.75
N VAL A 195 -11.85 -0.15 -1.87
CA VAL A 195 -11.87 -1.11 -0.76
C VAL A 195 -10.46 -1.27 -0.22
N THR A 196 -10.25 -0.86 1.04
CA THR A 196 -8.98 -1.06 1.73
C THR A 196 -9.01 -2.38 2.49
N CYS A 197 -7.95 -3.17 2.34
CA CYS A 197 -7.76 -4.47 2.99
C CYS A 197 -6.54 -4.41 3.92
N SER A 198 -6.76 -4.09 5.19
CA SER A 198 -5.72 -3.88 6.19
C SER A 198 -5.25 -5.15 6.86
N PHE A 199 -3.94 -5.30 7.03
CA PHE A 199 -3.37 -6.33 7.88
C PHE A 199 -3.31 -5.90 9.35
N THR A 200 -4.29 -6.35 10.13
CA THR A 200 -4.33 -6.25 11.59
C THR A 200 -3.65 -7.47 12.23
N PRO A 201 -3.23 -7.46 13.51
CA PRO A 201 -2.62 -8.64 14.14
C PRO A 201 -3.51 -9.89 14.02
N GLY A 202 -3.01 -10.94 13.35
CA GLY A 202 -3.72 -12.22 13.15
C GLY A 202 -4.96 -12.19 12.25
N SER A 203 -5.30 -11.05 11.66
CA SER A 203 -6.58 -10.86 10.96
C SER A 203 -6.45 -9.93 9.75
N VAL A 204 -7.59 -9.67 9.09
CA VAL A 204 -7.77 -8.65 8.06
C VAL A 204 -8.97 -7.79 8.40
N SER A 205 -8.84 -6.48 8.25
CA SER A 205 -9.95 -5.52 8.35
C SER A 205 -10.23 -4.93 6.97
N LEU A 206 -11.50 -4.86 6.58
CA LEU A 206 -11.94 -4.29 5.32
C LEU A 206 -12.77 -3.03 5.56
N THR A 207 -12.50 -1.98 4.80
CA THR A 207 -13.37 -0.80 4.74
C THR A 207 -13.59 -0.39 3.29
N ALA A 208 -14.83 -0.07 2.93
CA ALA A 208 -15.16 0.43 1.61
C ALA A 208 -15.47 1.92 1.68
N TYR A 209 -14.93 2.68 0.74
CA TYR A 209 -15.08 4.12 0.63
C TYR A 209 -15.57 4.52 -0.75
N ARG A 210 -16.29 5.63 -0.80
CA ARG A 210 -16.66 6.34 -2.02
C ARG A 210 -16.19 7.78 -1.93
N LEU A 211 -15.82 8.39 -3.05
CA LEU A 211 -15.47 9.80 -3.07
C LEU A 211 -16.72 10.67 -3.10
N THR A 212 -16.66 11.78 -2.37
CA THR A 212 -17.62 12.87 -2.53
C THR A 212 -17.25 13.71 -3.76
N PRO A 213 -18.18 14.51 -4.31
CA PRO A 213 -17.86 15.41 -5.42
C PRO A 213 -16.69 16.36 -5.13
N SER A 214 -16.57 16.85 -3.88
CA SER A 214 -15.44 17.68 -3.47
C SER A 214 -14.12 16.90 -3.42
N GLY A 215 -14.15 15.65 -2.95
CA GLY A 215 -12.99 14.78 -2.95
C GLY A 215 -12.50 14.41 -4.33
N TYR A 216 -13.43 14.18 -5.27
CA TYR A 216 -13.12 13.96 -6.67
C TYR A 216 -12.40 15.17 -7.30
N GLU A 217 -12.97 16.37 -7.13
CA GLU A 217 -12.37 17.60 -7.66
C GLU A 217 -10.99 17.89 -7.04
N TRP A 218 -10.84 17.67 -5.73
CA TRP A 218 -9.54 17.82 -5.08
C TRP A 218 -8.53 16.79 -5.60
N GLY A 219 -8.89 15.51 -5.63
CA GLY A 219 -7.99 14.42 -5.99
C GLY A 219 -7.55 14.47 -7.46
N ARG A 220 -8.43 14.91 -8.35
CA ARG A 220 -8.10 15.11 -9.77
C ARG A 220 -7.03 16.18 -9.96
N ASN A 221 -7.10 17.26 -9.20
CA ASN A 221 -6.17 18.40 -9.29
C ASN A 221 -4.91 18.23 -8.42
N ASN A 222 -4.89 17.28 -7.49
CA ASN A 222 -3.76 17.07 -6.60
C ASN A 222 -2.52 16.51 -7.33
N THR A 223 -1.38 17.16 -7.10
CA THR A 223 -0.05 16.79 -7.61
C THR A 223 0.92 16.38 -6.51
N ASP A 224 0.63 16.72 -5.25
CA ASP A 224 1.46 16.38 -4.10
C ASP A 224 1.25 14.91 -3.70
N LYS A 225 2.36 14.18 -3.59
CA LYS A 225 2.41 12.74 -3.25
C LYS A 225 2.76 12.49 -1.78
N GLY A 226 2.94 13.55 -0.98
CA GLY A 226 3.19 13.45 0.45
C GLY A 226 2.00 12.89 1.22
N ASN A 227 2.22 12.56 2.49
CA ASN A 227 1.18 12.05 3.39
C ASN A 227 0.21 13.12 3.89
N ASN A 228 0.58 14.39 3.80
CA ASN A 228 -0.24 15.52 4.24
C ASN A 228 -0.32 16.60 3.14
N PRO A 229 -0.91 16.27 1.97
CA PRO A 229 -0.99 17.22 0.87
C PRO A 229 -1.96 18.36 1.21
N LYS A 230 -1.66 19.55 0.68
CA LYS A 230 -2.45 20.75 0.96
C LYS A 230 -3.91 20.56 0.52
N GLY A 231 -4.83 20.88 1.43
CA GLY A 231 -6.27 20.88 1.16
C GLY A 231 -6.94 19.51 1.25
N TYR A 232 -6.23 18.44 1.61
CA TYR A 232 -6.86 17.16 1.93
C TYR A 232 -7.75 17.29 3.18
N LEU A 233 -8.98 16.78 3.10
CA LEU A 233 -9.97 16.82 4.18
C LEU A 233 -10.71 15.49 4.30
N PRO A 234 -11.14 15.07 5.50
CA PRO A 234 -11.97 13.88 5.70
C PRO A 234 -13.32 13.91 4.97
N SER A 235 -13.82 15.11 4.59
CA SER A 235 -15.05 15.28 3.82
C SER A 235 -14.92 14.88 2.33
N HIS A 236 -13.72 14.49 1.89
CA HIS A 236 -13.46 14.05 0.51
C HIS A 236 -13.96 12.64 0.20
N TYR A 237 -14.34 11.88 1.22
CA TYR A 237 -14.83 10.53 1.07
C TYR A 237 -15.89 10.23 2.12
N GLU A 238 -16.63 9.16 1.88
CA GLU A 238 -17.58 8.59 2.83
C GLU A 238 -17.45 7.08 2.82
N LYS A 239 -17.72 6.45 3.96
CA LYS A 239 -17.78 4.98 4.04
C LYS A 239 -19.08 4.49 3.41
N VAL A 240 -19.00 3.34 2.75
CA VAL A 240 -20.15 2.70 2.11
C VAL A 240 -20.33 1.28 2.62
N GLN A 241 -21.57 0.79 2.57
CA GLN A 241 -21.90 -0.54 3.07
C GLN A 241 -21.24 -1.61 2.22
N MET A 242 -20.48 -2.49 2.87
CA MET A 242 -19.96 -3.70 2.24
C MET A 242 -20.31 -4.93 3.09
N LEU A 243 -20.63 -6.03 2.42
CA LEU A 243 -20.94 -7.31 3.04
C LEU A 243 -20.10 -8.41 2.40
N LEU A 244 -19.74 -9.41 3.20
CA LEU A 244 -19.10 -10.63 2.70
C LEU A 244 -20.14 -11.72 2.47
N SER A 245 -20.03 -12.43 1.35
CA SER A 245 -20.98 -13.49 1.00
C SER A 245 -20.26 -14.80 0.67
N ASP A 246 -20.89 -15.90 1.08
CA ASP A 246 -20.56 -17.27 0.64
C ASP A 246 -21.60 -17.81 -0.35
N ARG A 247 -22.60 -16.99 -0.75
CA ARG A 247 -23.71 -17.44 -1.59
C ARG A 247 -23.35 -17.61 -3.06
N PHE A 248 -22.30 -16.92 -3.52
CA PHE A 248 -21.80 -16.98 -4.88
C PHE A 248 -20.28 -16.89 -4.90
N LEU A 249 -19.69 -17.29 -6.03
CA LEU A 249 -18.25 -17.36 -6.26
C LEU A 249 -17.80 -16.32 -7.27
#